data_AF-A0A973FB94-F1
#
_entry.id   AF-A0A973FB94-F1
#
_cell.length_a   1.000
_cell.length_b   1.000
_cell.length_c   1.000
_cell.angle_alpha   90.00
_cell.angle_beta   90.00
_cell.angle_gamma   90.00
#
_symmetry.space_group_name_H-M   'P 1'
#
loop_
_entity.id
_entity.type
_entity.pdbx_description
1 polymer ?
#
loop_
_entity_poly.entity_id
_entity_poly.type
_entity_poly.pdbx_seq_one_letter_code
_entity_poly.pdbx_strand_id
1 'polypeptide(L)'
;FHGFVTQKLQELIDSGRKIDYVLAIGPIPMMKAVAEVTRPYGIRTVVSLNPIMVDGTGMCGGCRVTVGGETKFACVDGPEFDAHLVDYKNLSDRNKLYLPEEQQSSEGFTHRCRLAGKA
;
A
#
# COMPACT_ATOMS: atom_id res chain seq x y z
N PHE A 1 6.54 -7.84 22.12
CA PHE A 1 5.30 -8.27 21.43
C PHE A 1 5.71 -8.99 20.16
N HIS A 2 5.22 -10.21 19.93
CA HIS A 2 5.49 -11.00 18.72
C HIS A 2 4.16 -11.29 18.04
N GLY A 3 3.95 -10.76 16.84
CA GLY A 3 2.67 -10.86 16.15
C GLY A 3 2.54 -9.80 15.05
N PHE A 4 1.39 -9.78 14.37
CA PHE A 4 1.05 -8.75 13.39
C PHE A 4 0.55 -7.48 14.06
N VAL A 5 0.72 -6.34 13.38
CA VAL A 5 0.20 -5.05 13.85
C VAL A 5 -1.32 -5.07 14.07
N THR A 6 -2.04 -5.88 13.29
CA THR A 6 -3.49 -6.07 13.41
C THR A 6 -3.90 -6.72 14.72
N GLN A 7 -3.09 -7.66 15.23
CA GLN A 7 -3.33 -8.28 16.55
C GLN A 7 -3.15 -7.23 17.65
N LYS A 8 -2.10 -6.40 17.56
CA LYS A 8 -1.91 -5.34 18.55
C LYS A 8 -3.01 -4.29 18.50
N LEU A 9 -3.48 -3.96 17.30
CA LEU A 9 -4.61 -3.05 17.11
C LEU A 9 -5.89 -3.62 17.73
N GLN A 10 -6.17 -4.92 17.52
CA GLN A 10 -7.32 -5.59 18.11
C GLN A 10 -7.27 -5.59 19.64
N GLU A 11 -6.11 -5.89 20.25
CA GLU A 11 -5.92 -5.81 21.71
C GLU A 11 -6.24 -4.41 22.26
N LEU A 12 -5.87 -3.35 21.54
CA LEU A 12 -6.16 -1.98 21.96
C LEU A 12 -7.66 -1.69 21.90
N ILE A 13 -8.35 -2.13 20.84
CA ILE A 13 -9.80 -2.00 20.71
C ILE A 13 -10.50 -2.76 21.84
N ASP A 14 -10.10 -4.01 22.08
CA ASP A 14 -10.69 -4.90 23.10
C ASP A 14 -10.47 -4.38 24.54
N SER A 15 -9.35 -3.68 24.78
CA SER A 15 -9.08 -3.04 26.07
C SER A 15 -10.02 -1.87 26.41
N GLY A 16 -10.92 -1.50 25.50
CA GLY A 16 -11.82 -0.35 25.66
C GLY A 16 -11.11 0.99 25.43
N ARG A 17 -9.89 0.98 24.87
CA ARG A 17 -9.19 2.21 24.53
C ARG A 17 -9.98 2.94 23.44
N LYS A 18 -10.35 4.18 23.71
CA LYS A 18 -10.98 5.04 22.70
C LYS A 18 -9.99 5.33 21.55
N ILE A 19 -10.38 4.95 20.34
CA ILE A 19 -9.61 5.17 19.10
C ILE A 19 -10.54 5.87 18.11
N ASP A 20 -10.30 7.17 17.87
CA ASP A 20 -11.09 7.96 16.94
C ASP A 20 -10.61 7.83 15.48
N TYR A 21 -9.34 7.43 15.29
CA TYR A 21 -8.69 7.43 13.98
C TYR A 21 -7.55 6.41 13.91
N VAL A 22 -7.41 5.74 12.76
CA VAL A 22 -6.30 4.83 12.44
C VAL A 22 -5.66 5.23 11.10
N LEU A 23 -4.34 5.36 11.08
CA LEU A 23 -3.54 5.54 9.87
C LEU A 23 -2.67 4.30 9.66
N ALA A 24 -2.73 3.69 8.48
CA ALA A 24 -1.93 2.53 8.12
C ALA A 24 -1.05 2.80 6.89
N ILE A 25 0.25 2.50 7.05
CA ILE A 25 1.26 2.67 6.00
C ILE A 25 2.12 1.41 5.99
N GLY A 26 2.14 0.70 4.88
CA GLY A 26 2.93 -0.53 4.75
C GLY A 26 2.52 -1.37 3.54
N PRO A 27 2.82 -2.67 3.53
CA PRO A 27 2.43 -3.55 2.44
C PRO A 27 0.91 -3.57 2.22
N ILE A 28 0.48 -3.70 0.96
CA ILE A 28 -0.96 -3.76 0.59
C ILE A 28 -1.74 -4.78 1.44
N PRO A 29 -1.24 -6.01 1.69
CA PRO A 29 -1.94 -6.97 2.56
C PRO A 29 -2.10 -6.48 4.00
N MET A 30 -1.09 -5.78 4.53
CA MET A 30 -1.14 -5.22 5.89
C MET A 30 -2.17 -4.09 5.97
N MET A 31 -2.16 -3.17 5.00
CA MET A 31 -3.12 -2.07 4.94
C MET A 31 -4.57 -2.58 4.82
N LYS A 32 -4.80 -3.60 3.96
CA LYS A 32 -6.09 -4.29 3.86
C LYS A 32 -6.51 -4.90 5.20
N ALA A 33 -5.60 -5.59 5.88
CA ALA A 33 -5.91 -6.24 7.14
C ALA A 33 -6.28 -5.23 8.25
N VAL A 34 -5.62 -4.06 8.28
CA VAL A 34 -6.00 -2.97 9.20
C VAL A 34 -7.38 -2.40 8.87
N ALA A 35 -7.70 -2.23 7.58
CA ALA A 35 -9.03 -1.79 7.15
C ALA A 35 -10.13 -2.74 7.63
N GLU A 36 -9.91 -4.06 7.53
CA GLU A 36 -10.88 -5.06 7.97
C GLU A 36 -10.98 -5.20 9.49
N VAL A 37 -9.90 -4.99 10.25
CA VAL A 37 -9.96 -4.97 11.73
C VAL A 37 -10.79 -3.78 12.23
N THR A 38 -10.68 -2.62 11.58
CA THR A 38 -11.33 -1.37 12.02
C THR A 38 -12.78 -1.22 11.55
N ARG A 39 -13.15 -1.88 10.44
CA ARG A 39 -14.48 -1.77 9.80
C ARG A 39 -15.66 -2.12 10.74
N PRO A 40 -15.64 -3.23 11.51
CA PRO A 40 -16.76 -3.57 12.39
C PRO A 40 -17.02 -2.55 13.51
N TYR A 41 -15.99 -1.81 13.89
CA TYR A 41 -16.05 -0.82 14.97
C TYR A 41 -16.36 0.59 14.46
N GLY A 42 -16.52 0.77 13.14
CA GLY A 42 -16.76 2.08 12.54
C GLY A 42 -15.62 3.09 12.78
N ILE A 43 -14.40 2.60 13.05
CA ILE A 43 -13.25 3.47 13.31
C ILE A 43 -12.77 4.06 11.98
N ARG A 44 -12.73 5.39 11.89
CA ARG A 44 -12.23 6.09 10.70
C ARG A 44 -10.79 5.66 10.41
N THR A 45 -10.58 5.05 9.25
CA THR A 45 -9.30 4.44 8.90
C THR A 45 -8.82 4.94 7.55
N VAL A 46 -7.58 5.42 7.52
CA VAL A 46 -6.93 5.95 6.33
C VAL A 46 -5.69 5.11 6.03
N VAL A 47 -5.44 4.89 4.74
CA VAL A 47 -4.25 4.19 4.25
C VAL A 47 -3.49 5.07 3.29
N SER A 48 -2.15 5.07 3.40
CA SER A 48 -1.28 5.70 2.41
C SER A 48 -0.91 4.66 1.35
N LEU A 49 -1.57 4.71 0.20
CA LEU A 49 -1.40 3.74 -0.87
C LEU A 49 -0.02 3.87 -1.54
N ASN A 50 0.49 2.75 -2.04
CA ASN A 50 1.79 2.64 -2.71
C ASN A 50 1.68 2.02 -4.12
N PRO A 51 0.87 2.58 -5.04
CA PRO A 51 0.83 2.12 -6.42
C PRO A 51 2.14 2.47 -7.15
N ILE A 52 2.37 1.83 -8.30
CA ILE A 52 3.44 2.22 -9.22
C ILE A 52 3.26 3.69 -9.65
N MET A 53 4.34 4.46 -9.60
CA MET A 53 4.37 5.87 -10.02
C MET A 53 5.42 6.06 -11.13
N VAL A 54 5.12 6.97 -12.07
CA VAL A 54 6.06 7.36 -13.14
C VAL A 54 6.31 8.86 -13.09
N ASP A 55 5.31 9.68 -13.47
CA ASP A 55 5.47 11.13 -13.50
C ASP A 55 5.27 11.79 -12.13
N GLY A 56 4.32 11.29 -11.33
CA GLY A 56 4.03 11.83 -10.00
C GLY A 56 3.30 13.18 -9.99
N THR A 57 2.80 13.64 -11.14
CA THR A 57 2.17 14.97 -11.31
C THR A 57 0.76 14.90 -11.93
N GLY A 58 0.22 13.69 -12.12
CA GLY A 58 -1.13 13.47 -12.64
C GLY A 58 -1.23 13.32 -14.15
N MET A 59 -0.10 13.23 -14.88
CA MET A 59 -0.11 13.19 -16.34
C MET A 59 -0.24 11.78 -16.92
N CYS A 60 0.30 10.74 -16.27
CA CYS A 60 0.37 9.40 -16.88
C CYS A 60 -0.71 8.40 -16.43
N GLY A 61 -1.34 8.62 -15.26
CA GLY A 61 -2.30 7.66 -14.67
C GLY A 61 -1.69 6.32 -14.24
N GLY A 62 -0.37 6.19 -14.17
CA GLY A 62 0.33 4.99 -13.68
C GLY A 62 -0.06 4.66 -12.24
N CYS A 63 -0.23 5.69 -11.41
CA CYS A 63 -0.62 5.59 -10.01
C CYS A 63 -2.14 5.47 -9.77
N ARG A 64 -2.93 5.17 -10.81
CA ARG A 64 -4.38 5.10 -10.66
C ARG A 64 -4.78 3.99 -9.67
N VAL A 65 -5.79 4.31 -8.87
CA VAL A 65 -6.42 3.44 -7.87
C VAL A 65 -7.94 3.57 -7.97
N THR A 66 -8.67 2.53 -7.60
CA THR A 66 -10.13 2.59 -7.49
C THR A 66 -10.50 2.74 -6.02
N VAL A 67 -11.21 3.83 -5.70
CA VAL A 67 -11.67 4.15 -4.34
C VAL A 67 -13.15 4.53 -4.41
N GLY A 68 -14.00 3.79 -3.71
CA GLY A 68 -15.45 4.04 -3.69
C GLY A 68 -16.13 3.85 -5.05
N GLY A 69 -15.54 3.03 -5.94
CA GLY A 69 -16.02 2.83 -7.31
C GLY A 69 -15.53 3.88 -8.32
N GLU A 70 -14.81 4.92 -7.88
CA GLU A 70 -14.23 5.94 -8.74
C GLU A 70 -12.74 5.70 -8.99
N THR A 71 -12.28 6.01 -10.20
CA THR A 71 -10.83 6.04 -10.49
C THR A 71 -10.23 7.35 -9.96
N LYS A 72 -9.19 7.24 -9.15
CA LYS A 72 -8.41 8.34 -8.58
C LYS A 72 -6.93 8.16 -8.88
N PHE A 73 -6.15 9.24 -8.89
CA PHE A 73 -4.71 9.21 -9.09
C PHE A 73 -3.99 9.46 -7.77
N ALA A 74 -3.30 8.45 -7.24
CA ALA A 74 -2.68 8.56 -5.90
C ALA A 74 -1.67 9.72 -5.77
N CYS A 75 -1.02 10.15 -6.86
CA CYS A 75 -0.07 11.28 -6.82
C CYS A 75 -0.71 12.67 -6.76
N VAL A 76 -2.00 12.80 -7.07
CA VAL A 76 -2.72 14.10 -7.08
C VAL A 76 -3.91 14.09 -6.13
N ASP A 77 -4.71 13.02 -6.15
CA ASP A 77 -5.90 12.87 -5.31
C ASP A 77 -5.59 12.25 -3.93
N GLY A 78 -4.39 11.69 -3.76
CA GLY A 78 -3.97 10.94 -2.57
C GLY A 78 -2.66 11.46 -1.96
N PRO A 79 -1.75 10.56 -1.51
CA PRO A 79 -1.81 9.08 -1.56
C PRO A 79 -2.68 8.48 -0.45
N GLU A 80 -3.21 9.31 0.44
CA GLU A 80 -4.04 8.93 1.58
C GLU A 80 -5.51 8.81 1.17
N PHE A 81 -6.09 7.63 1.37
CA PHE A 81 -7.49 7.35 1.04
C PHE A 81 -8.20 6.65 2.19
N ASP A 82 -9.53 6.72 2.20
CA ASP A 82 -10.36 5.93 3.10
C ASP A 82 -10.12 4.44 2.85
N ALA A 83 -9.55 3.77 3.84
CA ALA A 83 -9.16 2.37 3.77
C ALA A 83 -10.36 1.45 3.52
N HIS A 84 -11.57 1.86 3.92
CA HIS A 84 -12.77 1.05 3.78
C HIS A 84 -13.34 1.07 2.36
N LEU A 85 -12.86 1.98 1.50
CA LEU A 85 -13.33 2.19 0.13
C LEU A 85 -12.33 1.75 -0.95
N VAL A 86 -11.12 1.34 -0.58
CA VAL A 86 -10.05 0.97 -1.52
C VAL A 86 -10.29 -0.43 -2.14
N ASP A 87 -10.16 -0.53 -3.46
CA ASP A 87 -10.05 -1.83 -4.14
C ASP A 87 -8.62 -2.39 -4.02
N TYR A 88 -8.37 -3.10 -2.91
CA TYR A 88 -7.08 -3.73 -2.63
C TYR A 88 -6.71 -4.84 -3.62
N LYS A 89 -7.69 -5.48 -4.26
CA LYS A 89 -7.41 -6.55 -5.23
C LYS A 89 -6.83 -5.94 -6.49
N ASN A 90 -7.50 -4.93 -7.05
CA ASN A 90 -7.01 -4.21 -8.23
C ASN A 90 -5.62 -3.62 -7.98
N LEU A 91 -5.43 -2.94 -6.84
CA LEU A 91 -4.13 -2.37 -6.47
C LEU A 91 -3.02 -3.44 -6.38
N SER A 92 -3.29 -4.59 -5.75
CA SER A 92 -2.34 -5.70 -5.63
C SER A 92 -1.97 -6.29 -6.99
N ASP A 93 -2.93 -6.49 -7.87
CA ASP A 93 -2.71 -7.01 -9.22
C ASP A 93 -1.86 -6.03 -10.06
N ARG A 94 -2.14 -4.72 -9.95
CA ARG A 94 -1.37 -3.67 -10.63
C ARG A 94 0.08 -3.60 -10.17
N ASN A 95 0.34 -3.74 -8.88
CA ASN A 95 1.70 -3.69 -8.33
C ASN A 95 2.56 -4.90 -8.71
N LYS A 96 1.97 -5.97 -9.23
CA LYS A 96 2.70 -7.16 -9.68
C LYS A 96 3.05 -7.15 -11.17
N LEU A 97 2.61 -6.11 -11.89
CA LEU A 97 2.69 -6.07 -13.34
C LEU A 97 4.13 -6.23 -13.87
N TYR A 98 5.10 -5.61 -13.21
CA TYR A 98 6.49 -5.57 -13.66
C TYR A 98 7.42 -6.53 -12.91
N LEU A 99 6.87 -7.52 -12.19
CA LEU A 99 7.70 -8.49 -11.47
C LEU A 99 8.76 -9.18 -12.36
N PRO A 100 8.46 -9.61 -13.60
CA PRO A 100 9.47 -10.20 -14.48
C PRO A 100 10.61 -9.23 -14.82
N GLU A 101 10.28 -7.98 -15.15
CA GLU A 101 11.24 -6.93 -15.50
C GLU A 101 12.07 -6.50 -14.28
N GLU A 102 11.44 -6.44 -13.10
CA GLU A 102 12.12 -6.18 -11.82
C GLU A 102 13.11 -7.30 -11.48
N GLN A 103 12.74 -8.57 -11.68
CA GLN A 103 13.63 -9.72 -11.52
C GLN A 103 14.80 -9.65 -12.49
N GLN A 104 14.53 -9.44 -13.79
CA GLN A 104 15.57 -9.31 -14.81
C GLN A 104 16.52 -8.14 -14.50
N SER A 105 16.00 -7.00 -14.05
CA SER A 105 16.80 -5.85 -13.65
C SER A 105 17.66 -6.15 -12.43
N SER A 106 17.12 -6.85 -11.42
CA SER A 106 17.85 -7.25 -10.21
C SER A 106 18.94 -8.27 -10.51
N GLU A 107 18.65 -9.27 -11.35
CA GLU A 107 19.62 -10.25 -11.83
C GLU A 107 20.71 -9.59 -12.66
N GLY A 108 20.35 -8.72 -13.61
CA GLY A 108 21.30 -7.95 -14.41
C GLY A 108 22.18 -7.04 -13.54
N PHE A 109 21.60 -6.41 -12.51
CA PHE A 109 22.35 -5.62 -11.53
C PHE A 109 23.35 -6.49 -10.75
N THR A 110 22.93 -7.68 -10.30
CA THR A 110 23.75 -8.62 -9.53
C THR A 110 24.84 -9.28 -10.38
N HIS A 111 24.53 -9.55 -11.66
CA HIS A 111 25.42 -10.10 -12.67
C HIS A 111 26.26 -9.02 -13.36
N ARG A 112 26.21 -7.74 -12.94
CA ARG A 112 27.27 -6.79 -13.30
C ARG A 112 28.57 -7.32 -12.71
N CYS A 113 29.30 -8.05 -13.56
CA CYS A 113 30.56 -8.65 -13.26
C CYS A 113 31.43 -7.58 -12.59
N ARG A 114 31.96 -7.87 -11.39
CA ARG A 114 32.89 -6.98 -10.65
C ARG A 114 34.18 -6.63 -11.44
N LEU A 115 34.28 -7.08 -12.69
CA LEU A 115 35.28 -6.71 -13.69
C LEU A 115 35.00 -5.36 -14.36
N ALA A 116 33.76 -4.84 -14.32
CA ALA A 116 33.49 -3.43 -14.61
C ALA A 116 33.88 -2.63 -13.37
N GLY A 117 35.15 -2.23 -13.33
CA GLY A 117 35.85 -1.75 -12.14
C GLY A 117 35.16 -0.59 -11.41
N LYS A 118 35.51 -0.50 -10.12
CA LYS A 118 35.52 0.77 -9.40
C LYS A 118 36.19 1.82 -10.30
N ALA A 119 35.42 2.80 -10.76
CA ALA A 119 35.91 4.07 -11.28
C ALA A 119 35.31 5.17 -10.39
#